data_AF-W9ARZ3-F1
#
_entry.id   AF-W9ARZ3-F1
#
_cell.length_a   1.000
_cell.length_b   1.000
_cell.length_c   1.000
_cell.angle_alpha   90.00
_cell.angle_beta   90.00
_cell.angle_gamma   90.00
#
_symmetry.space_group_name_H-M   'P 1'
#
loop_
_entity.id
_entity.type
_entity.pdbx_description
1 polymer ?
#
loop_
_entity_poly.entity_id
_entity_poly.type
_entity_poly.pdbx_seq_one_letter_code
_entity_poly.pdbx_strand_id
1 'polypeptide(L)'
;MADYKAVKVSKGRNGWGGPLVIKPTDDRPLIYSVTGGGIHPVAQRIADLTGGEAFDGFRSSAPFDKVAVAVIDCGGTARIGVYPMKNVLTIDINAATPSGPLANFIKETNFVSHVGTGEIEAIDQ
;
A
#
# COMPACT_ATOMS: atom_id res chain seq x y z
N MET A 1 -22.64 4.33 8.54
CA MET A 1 -21.19 4.52 8.62
C MET A 1 -20.57 3.25 8.06
N ALA A 2 -19.65 3.36 7.11
CA ALA A 2 -18.96 2.18 6.61
C ALA A 2 -18.09 1.61 7.74
N ASP A 3 -18.29 0.35 8.10
CA ASP A 3 -17.50 -0.36 9.11
C ASP A 3 -16.13 -0.72 8.51
N TYR A 4 -15.22 0.26 8.50
CA TYR A 4 -13.86 0.03 8.03
C TYR A 4 -13.05 -0.76 9.05
N LYS A 5 -12.43 -1.84 8.57
CA LYS A 5 -11.57 -2.71 9.37
C LYS A 5 -10.11 -2.39 9.14
N ALA A 6 -9.29 -2.65 10.15
CA ALA A 6 -7.85 -2.61 10.02
C ALA A 6 -7.32 -3.96 9.52
N VAL A 7 -6.39 -3.89 8.57
CA VAL A 7 -5.55 -5.03 8.18
C VAL A 7 -4.10 -4.74 8.52
N LYS A 8 -3.39 -5.79 8.90
CA LYS A 8 -1.95 -5.80 9.04
C LYS A 8 -1.35 -6.41 7.78
N VAL A 9 -0.39 -5.70 7.20
CA VAL A 9 0.37 -6.15 6.04
C VAL A 9 1.82 -6.32 6.45
N SER A 10 2.30 -7.55 6.34
CA SER A 10 3.67 -7.92 6.67
C SER A 10 4.52 -8.00 5.41
N LYS A 11 5.83 -7.82 5.56
CA LYS A 11 6.79 -8.03 4.46
C LYS A 11 6.83 -9.50 4.09
N GLY A 12 6.96 -9.81 2.80
CA GLY A 12 7.25 -11.17 2.37
C GLY A 12 8.67 -11.60 2.75
N ARG A 13 9.00 -12.86 2.46
CA ARG A 13 10.29 -13.49 2.82
C ARG A 13 11.53 -12.65 2.43
N ASN A 14 11.55 -12.11 1.22
CA ASN A 14 12.61 -11.24 0.71
C ASN A 14 12.24 -9.74 0.74
N GLY A 15 11.18 -9.38 1.45
CA GLY A 15 10.70 -8.01 1.59
C GLY A 15 11.39 -7.24 2.71
N TRP A 16 11.19 -5.93 2.68
CA TRP A 16 11.72 -4.95 3.61
C TRP A 16 10.60 -4.07 4.17
N GLY A 17 10.76 -3.59 5.40
CA GLY A 17 9.78 -2.73 6.07
C GLY A 17 8.63 -3.50 6.73
N GLY A 18 7.60 -2.77 7.13
CA GLY A 18 6.45 -3.31 7.85
C GLY A 18 6.75 -3.87 9.25
N PRO A 19 5.74 -4.45 9.92
CA PRO A 19 4.36 -4.58 9.44
C PRO A 19 3.61 -3.24 9.43
N LEU A 20 2.83 -2.99 8.39
CA LEU A 20 1.98 -1.81 8.28
C LEU A 20 0.56 -2.14 8.72
N VAL A 21 -0.07 -1.24 9.45
CA VAL A 21 -1.49 -1.32 9.78
C VAL A 21 -2.23 -0.33 8.90
N ILE A 22 -3.14 -0.86 8.07
CA ILE A 22 -3.93 -0.08 7.12
C ILE A 22 -5.36 -0.12 7.58
N LYS A 23 -5.90 1.06 7.90
CA LYS A 23 -7.30 1.27 8.25
C LYS A 23 -7.84 2.41 7.39
N PRO A 24 -8.65 2.11 6.36
CA PRO A 24 -9.34 3.13 5.60
C PRO A 24 -10.31 3.90 6.49
N THR A 25 -10.65 5.10 6.04
CA THR A 25 -11.62 5.98 6.69
C THR A 25 -12.48 6.66 5.63
N ASP A 26 -13.56 7.32 6.01
CA ASP A 26 -14.36 8.11 5.06
C ASP A 26 -13.56 9.23 4.38
N ASP A 27 -12.52 9.73 5.05
CA ASP A 27 -11.58 10.68 4.45
C ASP A 27 -10.62 10.01 3.46
N ARG A 28 -10.18 8.78 3.74
CA ARG A 28 -9.24 8.00 2.93
C ARG A 28 -9.82 6.62 2.60
N PRO A 29 -10.83 6.54 1.73
CA PRO A 29 -11.47 5.26 1.42
C PRO A 29 -10.70 4.47 0.34
N LEU A 30 -9.81 5.13 -0.41
CA LEU A 30 -9.22 4.56 -1.62
C LEU A 30 -7.99 3.69 -1.34
N ILE A 31 -8.00 2.48 -1.88
CA ILE A 31 -6.85 1.57 -1.95
C ILE A 31 -6.26 1.70 -3.35
N TYR A 32 -5.15 2.40 -3.45
CA TYR A 32 -4.51 2.68 -4.74
C TYR A 32 -3.81 1.45 -5.30
N SER A 33 -3.99 1.19 -6.58
CA SER A 33 -3.27 0.16 -7.32
C SER A 33 -2.55 0.76 -8.52
N VAL A 34 -1.22 0.64 -8.53
CA VAL A 34 -0.32 1.17 -9.56
C VAL A 34 0.65 0.07 -9.99
N THR A 35 0.09 -0.97 -10.62
CA THR A 35 0.82 -2.18 -11.02
C THR A 35 0.78 -2.41 -12.53
N GLY A 36 0.91 -1.34 -13.32
CA GLY A 36 0.89 -1.44 -14.79
C GLY A 36 -0.51 -1.50 -15.42
N GLY A 37 -1.58 -1.40 -14.63
CA GLY A 37 -2.97 -1.29 -15.07
C GLY A 37 -3.88 -2.36 -14.48
N GLY A 38 -5.12 -1.98 -14.15
CA GLY A 38 -6.07 -2.82 -13.42
C GLY A 38 -5.82 -2.80 -11.91
N ILE A 39 -6.68 -3.50 -11.18
CA ILE A 39 -6.58 -3.64 -9.72
C ILE A 39 -5.77 -4.91 -9.42
N HIS A 40 -4.63 -4.74 -8.75
CA HIS A 40 -3.81 -5.86 -8.31
C HIS A 40 -4.53 -6.68 -7.23
N PRO A 41 -4.38 -8.03 -7.19
CA PRO A 41 -4.98 -8.88 -6.15
C PRO A 41 -4.65 -8.46 -4.71
N VAL A 42 -3.46 -7.88 -4.48
CA VAL A 42 -3.07 -7.33 -3.17
C VAL A 42 -3.94 -6.12 -2.80
N ALA A 43 -4.15 -5.18 -3.73
CA ALA A 43 -5.01 -4.02 -3.50
C ALA A 43 -6.47 -4.46 -3.31
N GLN A 44 -6.96 -5.37 -4.15
CA GLN A 44 -8.30 -5.94 -4.01
C GLN A 44 -8.48 -6.63 -2.65
N ARG A 45 -7.52 -7.45 -2.24
CA ARG A 45 -7.57 -8.17 -0.96
C ARG A 45 -7.63 -7.22 0.24
N ILE A 46 -6.87 -6.12 0.20
CA ILE A 46 -6.93 -5.09 1.23
C ILE A 46 -8.30 -4.43 1.22
N ALA A 47 -8.81 -4.02 0.05
CA ALA A 47 -10.14 -3.44 -0.08
C ALA A 47 -11.23 -4.37 0.48
N ASP A 48 -11.23 -5.65 0.11
CA ASP A 48 -12.19 -6.65 0.57
C ASP A 48 -12.17 -6.84 2.10
N LEU A 49 -10.98 -6.85 2.70
CA LEU A 49 -10.83 -7.06 4.14
C LEU A 49 -11.12 -5.81 4.97
N THR A 50 -10.74 -4.64 4.44
CA THR A 50 -10.88 -3.35 5.13
C THR A 50 -12.21 -2.66 4.89
N GLY A 51 -12.93 -3.02 3.83
CA GLY A 51 -14.09 -2.28 3.34
C GLY A 51 -13.72 -1.03 2.51
N GLY A 52 -12.45 -0.85 2.16
CA GLY A 52 -12.00 0.23 1.28
C GLY A 52 -12.39 0.01 -0.19
N GLU A 53 -12.21 1.04 -1.01
CA GLU A 53 -12.50 1.01 -2.45
C GLU A 53 -11.20 0.83 -3.24
N ALA A 54 -11.07 -0.28 -3.96
CA ALA A 54 -9.91 -0.51 -4.82
C ALA A 54 -9.94 0.40 -6.05
N PHE A 55 -8.91 1.23 -6.21
CA PHE A 55 -8.82 2.25 -7.24
C PHE A 55 -7.59 2.05 -8.12
N ASP A 56 -7.81 2.01 -9.43
CA ASP A 56 -6.72 1.94 -10.42
C ASP A 56 -6.06 3.31 -10.58
N GLY A 57 -4.99 3.50 -9.81
CA GLY A 57 -4.13 4.70 -9.81
C GLY A 57 -3.17 4.77 -11.01
N PHE A 58 -3.13 3.72 -11.85
CA PHE A 58 -2.34 3.71 -13.08
C PHE A 58 -3.12 4.31 -14.24
N ARG A 59 -4.42 3.99 -14.36
CA ARG A 59 -5.31 4.54 -15.41
C ARG A 59 -5.95 5.87 -15.03
N SER A 60 -6.22 6.07 -13.75
CA SER A 60 -6.83 7.28 -13.22
C SER A 60 -6.00 7.86 -12.08
N SER A 61 -6.18 9.13 -11.77
CA SER A 61 -5.55 9.76 -10.62
C SER A 61 -6.58 10.45 -9.72
N ALA A 62 -6.27 10.45 -8.45
CA ALA A 62 -7.05 10.93 -7.32
C ALA A 62 -6.05 11.56 -6.33
N PRO A 63 -6.52 12.50 -5.49
CA PRO A 63 -5.66 13.17 -4.53
C PRO A 63 -5.13 12.18 -3.47
N PHE A 64 -3.84 12.29 -3.16
CA PHE A 64 -3.16 11.44 -2.17
C PHE A 64 -3.83 11.50 -0.78
N ASP A 65 -4.48 12.61 -0.43
CA ASP A 65 -5.20 12.78 0.83
C ASP A 65 -6.45 11.89 0.95
N LYS A 66 -6.91 11.30 -0.15
CA LYS A 66 -8.01 10.32 -0.21
C LYS A 66 -7.53 8.87 -0.24
N VAL A 67 -6.23 8.65 -0.28
CA VAL A 67 -5.62 7.32 -0.41
C VAL A 67 -5.22 6.79 0.97
N ALA A 68 -5.73 5.62 1.35
CA ALA A 68 -5.33 4.95 2.57
C ALA A 68 -3.95 4.29 2.41
N VAL A 69 -3.76 3.59 1.29
CA VAL A 69 -2.53 2.87 0.95
C VAL A 69 -2.37 2.80 -0.57
N ALA A 70 -1.13 2.86 -1.04
CA ALA A 70 -0.77 2.66 -2.43
C ALA A 70 -0.01 1.35 -2.62
N VAL A 71 -0.59 0.45 -3.42
CA VAL A 71 0.02 -0.79 -3.89
C VAL A 71 0.69 -0.51 -5.22
N ILE A 72 2.01 -0.69 -5.28
CA ILE A 72 2.80 -0.42 -6.47
C ILE A 72 3.54 -1.68 -6.92
N ASP A 73 3.85 -1.73 -8.21
CA ASP A 73 4.88 -2.60 -8.75
C ASP A 73 5.99 -1.69 -9.26
N CYS A 74 7.06 -1.59 -8.48
CA CYS A 74 8.24 -0.88 -8.94
C CYS A 74 9.49 -1.48 -8.31
N GLY A 75 10.17 -2.38 -9.02
CA GLY A 75 11.49 -2.88 -8.60
C GLY A 75 12.61 -1.82 -8.58
N GLY A 76 12.28 -0.52 -8.66
CA GLY A 76 13.22 0.59 -8.68
C GLY A 76 12.90 1.62 -7.59
N THR A 77 13.77 2.61 -7.44
CA THR A 77 13.79 3.50 -6.26
C THR A 77 12.88 4.72 -6.34
N ALA A 78 12.36 5.04 -7.52
CA ALA A 78 11.65 6.30 -7.75
C ALA A 78 10.23 6.29 -7.15
N ARG A 79 9.41 5.28 -7.49
CA ARG A 79 7.99 5.25 -7.05
C ARG A 79 7.86 4.86 -5.59
N ILE A 80 8.75 3.98 -5.09
CA ILE A 80 8.76 3.55 -3.69
C ILE A 80 9.00 4.72 -2.71
N GLY A 81 9.59 5.84 -3.16
CA GLY A 81 9.89 7.01 -2.31
C GLY A 81 8.87 8.15 -2.38
N VAL A 82 8.13 8.29 -3.49
CA VAL A 82 7.19 9.43 -3.68
C VAL A 82 5.98 9.33 -2.77
N TYR A 83 5.38 8.15 -2.62
CA TYR A 83 4.19 7.97 -1.79
C TYR A 83 4.50 8.14 -0.29
N PRO A 84 5.58 7.54 0.27
CA PRO A 84 5.97 7.80 1.66
C PRO A 84 6.28 9.28 1.93
N MET A 85 6.90 9.98 0.98
CA MET A 85 7.15 11.43 1.08
C MET A 85 5.84 12.24 1.15
N LYS A 86 4.76 11.74 0.54
CA LYS A 86 3.41 12.33 0.58
C LYS A 86 2.57 11.81 1.76
N ASN A 87 3.17 11.13 2.73
CA ASN A 87 2.49 10.51 3.88
C ASN A 87 1.43 9.47 3.49
N VAL A 88 1.63 8.79 2.36
CA VAL A 88 0.78 7.68 1.92
C VAL A 88 1.50 6.36 2.22
N LEU A 89 0.81 5.46 2.91
CA LEU A 89 1.32 4.11 3.15
C LEU A 89 1.57 3.41 1.82
N THR A 90 2.69 2.72 1.70
CA THR A 90 3.13 2.16 0.43
C THR A 90 3.45 0.69 0.57
N ILE A 91 2.87 -0.11 -0.32
CA ILE A 91 3.10 -1.54 -0.44
C ILE A 91 3.71 -1.79 -1.79
N ASP A 92 4.88 -2.42 -1.83
CA ASP A 92 5.46 -2.94 -3.05
C ASP A 92 5.27 -4.45 -3.14
N ILE A 93 4.78 -4.91 -4.27
CA ILE A 93 4.67 -6.36 -4.55
C ILE A 93 6.03 -6.96 -4.93
N ASN A 94 6.95 -6.14 -5.43
CA ASN A 94 8.32 -6.54 -5.71
C ASN A 94 9.18 -6.45 -4.44
N ALA A 95 10.27 -7.23 -4.41
CA ALA A 95 11.28 -7.14 -3.36
C ALA A 95 12.13 -5.89 -3.56
N ALA A 96 11.64 -4.75 -3.05
CA ALA A 96 12.33 -3.48 -3.08
C ALA A 96 12.90 -3.11 -1.71
N THR A 97 14.08 -2.52 -1.70
CA THR A 97 14.72 -1.95 -0.52
C THR A 97 14.92 -0.45 -0.71
N PRO A 98 14.81 0.34 0.37
CA PRO A 98 15.02 1.78 0.29
C PRO A 98 16.43 2.06 -0.22
N SER A 99 16.51 2.77 -1.34
CA SER A 99 17.78 3.17 -1.94
C SER A 99 17.61 4.47 -2.75
N GLY A 100 18.71 5.18 -2.99
CA GLY A 100 18.70 6.47 -3.66
C GLY A 100 18.30 7.66 -2.79
N PRO A 101 18.09 8.85 -3.37
CA PRO A 101 17.92 10.11 -2.64
C PRO A 101 16.62 10.18 -1.82
N LEU A 102 15.61 9.37 -2.17
CA LEU A 102 14.32 9.32 -1.47
C LEU A 102 14.28 8.29 -0.33
N ALA A 103 15.36 7.53 -0.10
CA ALA A 103 15.41 6.50 0.94
C ALA A 103 15.11 7.06 2.34
N ASN A 104 15.45 8.32 2.62
CA ASN A 104 15.18 8.98 3.90
C ASN A 104 13.69 9.11 4.25
N PHE A 105 12.81 9.06 3.24
CA PHE A 105 11.36 9.11 3.43
C PHE A 105 10.72 7.73 3.58
N ILE A 106 11.43 6.68 3.14
CA ILE A 106 10.97 5.30 3.18
C ILE A 106 11.35 4.72 4.54
N LYS A 107 10.36 4.43 5.37
CA LYS A 107 10.51 3.92 6.73
C LYS A 107 9.74 2.63 6.89
N GLU A 108 10.16 1.78 7.82
CA GLU A 108 9.46 0.53 8.12
C GLU A 108 8.01 0.79 8.58
N THR A 109 7.72 1.99 9.09
CA THR A 109 6.39 2.42 9.53
C THR A 109 5.47 2.92 8.42
N ASN A 110 5.98 3.17 7.20
CA ASN A 110 5.18 3.69 6.08
C ASN A 110 5.37 2.90 4.77
N PHE A 111 6.31 1.97 4.72
CA PHE A 111 6.64 1.19 3.54
C PHE A 111 6.84 -0.29 3.90
N VAL A 112 6.35 -1.17 3.04
CA VAL A 112 6.55 -2.62 3.10
C VAL A 112 6.68 -3.18 1.70
N SER A 113 7.58 -4.13 1.49
CA SER A 113 7.83 -4.72 0.17
C SER A 113 7.72 -6.25 0.14
N HIS A 114 7.74 -6.79 -1.08
CA HIS A 114 7.54 -8.20 -1.39
C HIS A 114 6.22 -8.76 -0.84
N VAL A 115 5.15 -7.96 -0.87
CA VAL A 115 3.86 -8.35 -0.28
C VAL A 115 3.02 -9.13 -1.28
N GLY A 116 2.60 -10.32 -0.87
CA GLY A 116 1.59 -11.12 -1.56
C GLY A 116 0.26 -11.12 -0.81
N THR A 117 -0.76 -11.75 -1.39
CA THR A 117 -2.08 -11.89 -0.77
C THR A 117 -2.08 -12.67 0.55
N GLY A 118 -1.05 -13.51 0.79
CA GLY A 118 -0.89 -14.30 2.00
C GLY A 118 -0.34 -13.51 3.19
N GLU A 119 0.26 -12.35 2.97
CA GLU A 119 0.88 -11.52 4.04
C GLU A 119 -0.07 -10.42 4.55
N ILE A 120 -1.36 -10.54 4.22
CA ILE A 120 -2.42 -9.57 4.53
C ILE A 120 -3.39 -10.25 5.49
N GLU A 121 -3.42 -9.77 6.73
CA GLU A 121 -4.22 -10.34 7.80
C GLU A 121 -5.17 -9.28 8.37
N ALA A 122 -6.44 -9.60 8.54
CA ALA A 122 -7.36 -8.73 9.27
C ALA A 122 -7.05 -8.80 10.77
N ILE A 123 -6.94 -7.64 11.42
CA ILE A 123 -6.63 -7.55 12.85
C ILE A 123 -7.78 -7.01 13.71
N ASP A 124 -8.84 -6.49 13.08
CA ASP A 124 -10.12 -6.24 13.75
C ASP A 124 -10.86 -7.58 13.94
N GLN A 125 -10.63 -8.23 15.10
CA GLN A 125 -11.45 -9.33 15.63
C GLN A 125 -12.35 -8.84 16.75
#